data_AF-A0A7I7NUK5-F1
#
_entry.id   AF-A0A7I7NUK5-F1
#
_cell.length_a   1.000
_cell.length_b   1.000
_cell.length_c   1.000
_cell.angle_alpha   90.00
_cell.angle_beta   90.00
_cell.angle_gamma   90.00
#
_symmetry.space_group_name_H-M   'P 1'
#
loop_
_entity.id
_entity.type
_entity.pdbx_description
1 polymer ?
#
loop_
_entity_poly.entity_id
_entity_poly.type
_entity_poly.pdbx_seq_one_letter_code
_entity_poly.pdbx_strand_id
1 'polypeptide(L)'
;MIHALAEFEKAADHCTVTENQIAAALFGDAPTVLGHVAEVDGQIAAMALWFLNFSTWDGVAGIYLEDLFVRPRFRRRGLARALLAALAAECLDKGYTRLSWAVLNWNADAITLYDAVGGEPQREWTTYRVSGPRLAELAESR
;
A
#
# COMPACT_ATOMS: atom_id res chain seq x y z
N MET A 1 -0.28 9.14 -10.09
CA MET A 1 -0.68 7.70 -10.12
C MET A 1 -1.66 7.37 -9.01
N ILE A 2 -1.53 7.97 -7.82
CA ILE A 2 -2.50 7.84 -6.71
C ILE A 2 -3.94 8.21 -7.15
N HIS A 3 -4.16 9.36 -7.80
CA HIS A 3 -5.49 9.68 -8.32
C HIS A 3 -6.04 8.65 -9.33
N ALA A 4 -5.18 8.08 -10.19
CA ALA A 4 -5.60 7.04 -11.14
C ALA A 4 -5.93 5.71 -10.44
N LEU A 5 -5.28 5.41 -9.31
CA LEU A 5 -5.66 4.29 -8.45
C LEU A 5 -7.02 4.57 -7.81
N ALA A 6 -7.23 5.75 -7.23
CA ALA A 6 -8.52 6.13 -6.63
C ALA A 6 -9.68 6.09 -7.64
N GLU A 7 -9.46 6.50 -8.89
CA GLU A 7 -10.43 6.34 -9.99
C GLU A 7 -10.74 4.85 -10.26
N PHE A 8 -9.70 4.01 -10.36
CA PHE A 8 -9.88 2.56 -10.54
C PHE A 8 -10.65 1.93 -9.38
N GLU A 9 -10.41 2.39 -8.16
CA GLU A 9 -11.06 1.92 -6.93
C GLU A 9 -12.48 2.47 -6.73
N LYS A 10 -12.96 3.34 -7.64
CA LYS A 10 -14.26 4.02 -7.55
C LYS A 10 -14.38 4.91 -6.30
N ALA A 11 -13.26 5.51 -5.90
CA ALA A 11 -13.13 6.33 -4.69
C ALA A 11 -12.45 7.68 -4.99
N ALA A 12 -12.48 8.16 -6.24
CA ALA A 12 -11.86 9.41 -6.64
C ALA A 12 -12.32 10.61 -5.79
N ASP A 13 -13.61 10.68 -5.44
CA ASP A 13 -14.18 11.75 -4.61
C ASP A 13 -13.64 11.78 -3.17
N HIS A 14 -13.04 10.68 -2.71
CA HIS A 14 -12.39 10.60 -1.39
C HIS A 14 -10.88 10.89 -1.45
N CYS A 15 -10.30 11.01 -2.65
CA CYS A 15 -8.88 11.21 -2.84
C CYS A 15 -8.54 12.71 -2.84
N THR A 16 -8.35 13.25 -1.64
CA THR A 16 -8.04 14.68 -1.42
C THR A 16 -6.54 14.98 -1.40
N VAL A 17 -5.71 13.99 -1.72
CA VAL A 17 -4.26 14.10 -1.67
C VAL A 17 -3.73 15.16 -2.64
N THR A 18 -2.73 15.92 -2.20
CA THR A 18 -2.04 16.92 -3.03
C THR A 18 -0.59 16.51 -3.28
N GLU A 19 0.01 17.07 -4.33
CA GLU A 19 1.41 16.82 -4.68
C GLU A 19 2.36 17.22 -3.54
N ASN A 20 2.12 18.36 -2.88
CA ASN A 20 2.92 18.82 -1.76
C ASN A 20 2.85 17.87 -0.55
N GLN A 21 1.67 17.31 -0.26
CA GLN A 21 1.52 16.34 0.83
C GLN A 21 2.29 15.04 0.54
N ILE A 22 2.24 14.55 -0.71
CA ILE A 22 2.98 13.34 -1.09
C ILE A 22 4.48 13.59 -1.16
N ALA A 23 4.91 14.75 -1.65
CA ALA A 23 6.31 15.12 -1.65
C ALA A 23 6.86 15.19 -0.21
N ALA A 24 6.11 15.80 0.71
CA ALA A 24 6.49 15.83 2.13
C ALA A 24 6.52 14.44 2.76
N ALA A 25 5.54 13.58 2.44
CA ALA A 25 5.47 12.21 2.97
C ALA A 25 6.61 11.31 2.48
N LEU A 26 7.04 11.45 1.22
CA LEU A 26 8.08 10.63 0.59
C LEU A 26 9.50 11.16 0.81
N PHE A 27 9.66 12.49 0.86
CA PHE A 27 10.97 13.15 0.76
C PHE A 27 11.24 14.17 1.86
N GLY A 28 10.37 14.30 2.87
CA GLY A 28 10.64 15.12 4.05
C GLY A 28 11.76 14.54 4.92
N ASP A 29 12.21 15.30 5.94
CA ASP A 29 13.30 14.88 6.83
C ASP A 29 13.01 13.58 7.60
N ALA A 30 11.72 13.30 7.84
CA ALA A 30 11.22 12.06 8.41
C ALA A 30 10.11 11.51 7.50
N PRO A 31 10.46 10.74 6.44
CA PRO A 31 9.48 10.18 5.52
C PRO A 31 8.48 9.28 6.25
N THR A 32 7.20 9.51 6.03
CA THR A 32 6.11 8.70 6.58
C THR A 32 5.70 7.57 5.64
N VAL A 33 6.02 7.72 4.35
CA VAL A 33 5.78 6.74 3.29
C VAL A 33 7.07 6.56 2.50
N LEU A 34 7.33 5.34 2.07
CA LEU A 34 8.39 4.97 1.15
C LEU A 34 7.78 4.46 -0.16
N GLY A 35 8.56 4.49 -1.24
CA GLY A 35 8.06 4.18 -2.58
C GLY A 35 9.04 3.36 -3.41
N HIS A 36 8.52 2.32 -4.07
CA HIS A 36 9.17 1.64 -5.19
C HIS A 36 8.44 1.98 -6.47
N VAL A 37 9.18 2.13 -7.58
CA VAL A 37 8.62 2.33 -8.92
C VAL A 37 9.20 1.32 -9.88
N ALA A 38 8.40 0.90 -10.85
CA ALA A 38 8.89 0.13 -11.99
C ALA A 38 8.87 1.02 -13.24
N GLU A 39 9.99 1.07 -13.94
CA GLU A 39 10.14 1.80 -15.19
C GLU A 39 10.10 0.84 -16.38
N VAL A 40 9.40 1.23 -17.44
CA VAL A 40 9.38 0.52 -18.73
C VAL A 40 9.52 1.57 -19.83
N ASP A 41 10.54 1.40 -20.69
CA ASP A 41 10.81 2.29 -21.82
C ASP A 41 10.90 3.78 -21.42
N GLY A 42 11.64 4.08 -20.34
CA GLY A 42 11.81 5.46 -19.85
C GLY A 42 10.60 6.03 -19.10
N GLN A 43 9.57 5.23 -18.83
CA GLN A 43 8.31 5.68 -18.24
C GLN A 43 7.96 4.92 -16.97
N ILE A 44 7.59 5.66 -15.92
CA ILE A 44 7.08 5.05 -14.69
C ILE A 44 5.76 4.32 -14.97
N ALA A 45 5.85 3.00 -14.93
CA ALA A 45 4.82 2.06 -15.33
C ALA A 45 3.99 1.55 -14.14
N ALA A 46 4.63 1.37 -12.99
CA ALA A 46 4.00 0.92 -11.75
C ALA A 46 4.61 1.59 -10.52
N MET A 47 3.85 1.63 -9.44
CA MET A 47 4.29 2.12 -8.13
C MET A 47 3.82 1.17 -7.02
N ALA A 48 4.62 1.11 -5.96
CA ALA A 48 4.24 0.55 -4.66
C ALA A 48 4.58 1.57 -3.57
N LEU A 49 3.57 2.07 -2.85
CA LEU A 49 3.75 2.96 -1.69
C LEU A 49 3.51 2.18 -0.42
N TRP A 50 4.40 2.32 0.56
CA TRP A 50 4.42 1.47 1.73
C TRP A 50 5.02 2.21 2.94
N PHE A 51 4.76 1.68 4.13
CA PHE A 51 5.34 2.19 5.38
C PHE A 51 5.63 1.02 6.32
N LEU A 52 6.32 1.30 7.42
CA LEU A 52 6.62 0.28 8.43
C LEU A 52 5.46 0.13 9.41
N ASN A 53 5.05 -1.10 9.66
CA ASN A 53 4.25 -1.46 10.82
C ASN A 53 5.10 -2.28 11.80
N PHE A 54 4.55 -2.62 12.96
CA PHE A 54 5.27 -3.38 13.98
C PHE A 54 4.43 -4.54 14.49
N SER A 55 5.01 -5.74 14.52
CA SER A 55 4.38 -6.90 15.14
C SER A 55 4.84 -6.99 16.59
N THR A 56 3.92 -6.76 17.53
CA THR A 56 4.20 -6.97 18.95
C THR A 56 4.42 -8.44 19.30
N TRP A 57 4.00 -9.37 18.45
CA TRP A 57 4.19 -10.80 18.64
C TRP A 57 5.51 -11.31 18.08
N ASP A 58 6.02 -10.71 17.00
CA ASP A 58 7.33 -11.07 16.43
C ASP A 58 8.46 -10.20 16.99
N GLY A 59 8.13 -9.06 17.61
CA GLY A 59 9.10 -8.13 18.18
C GLY A 59 9.91 -7.35 17.15
N VAL A 60 9.50 -7.36 15.88
CA VAL A 60 10.18 -6.69 14.77
C VAL A 60 9.18 -5.95 13.88
N ALA A 61 9.72 -5.04 13.05
CA ALA A 61 8.93 -4.33 12.07
C ALA A 61 8.48 -5.25 10.90
N GLY A 62 7.50 -4.77 10.17
CA GLY A 62 7.01 -5.30 8.90
C GLY A 62 6.81 -4.18 7.89
N ILE A 63 6.51 -4.54 6.66
CA ILE A 63 6.04 -3.60 5.64
C ILE A 63 4.52 -3.70 5.55
N TYR A 64 3.85 -2.56 5.63
CA TYR A 64 2.48 -2.40 5.17
C TYR A 64 2.48 -1.71 3.80
N LEU A 65 2.07 -2.43 2.77
CA LEU A 65 1.88 -1.93 1.42
C LEU A 65 0.51 -1.24 1.35
N GLU A 66 0.53 0.08 1.22
CA GLU A 66 -0.65 0.94 1.14
C GLU A 66 -1.25 0.91 -0.27
N ASP A 67 -0.44 1.28 -1.27
CA ASP A 67 -0.88 1.35 -2.67
C ASP A 67 0.00 0.50 -3.56
N LEU A 68 -0.61 -0.34 -4.41
CA LEU A 68 0.04 -1.01 -5.53
C LEU A 68 -0.73 -0.73 -6.82
N PHE A 69 -0.10 -0.02 -7.76
CA PHE A 69 -0.77 0.35 -9.00
C PHE A 69 0.12 0.17 -10.22
N VAL A 70 -0.43 -0.48 -11.24
CA VAL A 70 0.15 -0.58 -12.59
C VAL A 70 -0.73 0.19 -13.57
N ARG A 71 -0.15 1.16 -14.28
CA ARG A 71 -0.90 1.92 -15.29
C ARG A 71 -1.48 0.95 -16.33
N PRO A 72 -2.73 1.16 -16.81
CA PRO A 72 -3.44 0.21 -17.65
C PRO A 72 -2.63 -0.33 -18.86
N ARG A 73 -1.92 0.54 -19.58
CA ARG A 73 -1.11 0.17 -20.75
C ARG A 73 0.09 -0.75 -20.47
N PHE A 74 0.51 -0.89 -19.22
CA PHE A 74 1.63 -1.73 -18.81
C PHE A 74 1.20 -2.98 -18.02
N ARG A 75 -0.10 -3.23 -17.88
CA ARG A 75 -0.63 -4.41 -17.18
C ARG A 75 -0.29 -5.71 -17.92
N ARG A 76 -0.36 -6.84 -17.21
CA ARG A 76 -0.02 -8.19 -17.69
C ARG A 76 1.43 -8.38 -18.12
N ARG A 77 2.35 -7.55 -17.59
CA ARG A 77 3.80 -7.65 -17.78
C ARG A 77 4.56 -8.10 -16.52
N GLY A 78 3.85 -8.60 -15.50
CA GLY A 78 4.45 -9.05 -14.24
C GLY A 78 4.92 -7.95 -13.28
N LEU A 79 4.69 -6.66 -13.59
CA LEU A 79 5.20 -5.53 -12.80
C LEU A 79 4.72 -5.52 -11.34
N ALA A 80 3.45 -5.81 -11.10
CA ALA A 80 2.90 -5.87 -9.74
C ALA A 80 3.57 -6.99 -8.90
N ARG A 81 3.76 -8.17 -9.51
CA ARG A 81 4.48 -9.29 -8.90
C ARG A 81 5.94 -8.93 -8.60
N ALA A 82 6.60 -8.22 -9.52
CA ALA A 82 7.98 -7.78 -9.34
C ALA A 82 8.11 -6.79 -8.17
N LEU A 83 7.18 -5.84 -8.04
CA LEU A 83 7.15 -4.91 -6.90
C LEU A 83 6.89 -5.64 -5.57
N LEU A 84 5.95 -6.59 -5.52
CA LEU A 84 5.71 -7.41 -4.33
C LEU A 84 6.95 -8.21 -3.93
N ALA A 85 7.64 -8.81 -4.91
CA ALA A 85 8.89 -9.54 -4.66
C ALA A 85 10.01 -8.62 -4.15
N ALA A 86 10.11 -7.39 -4.68
CA ALA A 86 11.08 -6.40 -4.19
C ALA A 86 10.80 -6.00 -2.74
N LEU A 87 9.54 -5.79 -2.36
CA LEU A 87 9.16 -5.51 -0.97
C LEU A 87 9.42 -6.70 -0.04
N ALA A 88 9.18 -7.93 -0.51
CA ALA A 88 9.51 -9.12 0.27
C ALA A 88 11.03 -9.25 0.50
N ALA A 89 11.85 -8.92 -0.51
CA ALA A 89 13.31 -8.86 -0.35
C ALA A 89 13.72 -7.79 0.67
N GLU A 90 13.15 -6.58 0.60
CA GLU A 90 13.38 -5.51 1.60
C GLU A 90 13.05 -5.99 3.02
N CYS A 91 11.94 -6.73 3.19
CA CYS A 91 11.62 -7.32 4.49
C CYS A 91 12.75 -8.24 4.99
N LEU A 92 13.19 -9.19 4.15
CA LEU A 92 14.23 -10.14 4.54
C LEU A 92 15.56 -9.45 4.85
N ASP A 93 15.97 -8.49 4.01
CA ASP A 93 17.24 -7.76 4.16
C ASP A 93 17.30 -6.92 5.44
N LYS A 94 16.13 -6.45 5.93
CA LYS A 94 16.01 -5.67 7.17
C LYS A 94 15.65 -6.51 8.40
N GLY A 95 15.45 -7.81 8.24
CA GLY A 95 14.99 -8.69 9.33
C GLY A 95 13.53 -8.45 9.74
N TYR A 96 12.72 -7.90 8.84
CA TYR A 96 11.29 -7.76 9.01
C TYR A 96 10.59 -9.09 8.68
N THR A 97 9.54 -9.42 9.42
CA THR A 97 8.91 -10.75 9.34
C THR A 97 7.64 -10.78 8.48
N ARG A 98 7.07 -9.63 8.13
CA ARG A 98 5.75 -9.56 7.49
C ARG A 98 5.72 -8.50 6.38
N LEU A 99 5.07 -8.86 5.28
CA LEU A 99 4.55 -7.94 4.27
C LEU A 99 3.03 -8.06 4.30
N SER A 100 2.32 -6.97 4.56
CA SER A 100 0.86 -6.94 4.70
C SER A 100 0.25 -5.86 3.81
N TRP A 101 -0.98 -6.09 3.35
CA TRP A 101 -1.73 -5.14 2.52
C TRP A 101 -3.23 -5.39 2.67
N ALA A 102 -4.02 -4.41 2.26
CA ALA A 102 -5.45 -4.55 2.07
C ALA A 102 -5.79 -4.70 0.58
N VAL A 103 -6.94 -5.29 0.30
CA VAL A 103 -7.49 -5.38 -1.06
C VAL A 103 -8.99 -5.16 -1.01
N LEU A 104 -9.52 -4.43 -1.98
CA LEU A 104 -10.96 -4.31 -2.16
C LEU A 104 -11.54 -5.67 -2.53
N ASN A 105 -12.57 -6.10 -1.81
CA ASN A 105 -13.18 -7.42 -1.94
C ASN A 105 -13.68 -7.77 -3.36
N TRP A 106 -14.00 -6.75 -4.17
CA TRP A 106 -14.46 -6.93 -5.55
C TRP A 106 -13.30 -7.06 -6.55
N ASN A 107 -12.06 -6.77 -6.16
CA ASN A 107 -10.90 -6.75 -7.06
C ASN A 107 -10.31 -8.16 -7.24
N ALA A 108 -11.05 -9.03 -7.94
CA ALA A 108 -10.70 -10.42 -8.17
C ALA A 108 -9.33 -10.61 -8.84
N ASP A 109 -8.94 -9.69 -9.74
CA ASP A 109 -7.63 -9.72 -10.41
C ASP A 109 -6.48 -9.52 -9.41
N ALA A 110 -6.63 -8.57 -8.49
CA ALA A 110 -5.63 -8.34 -7.44
C ALA A 110 -5.60 -9.50 -6.45
N ILE A 111 -6.76 -10.01 -6.03
CA ILE A 111 -6.85 -11.19 -5.14
C ILE A 111 -6.13 -12.40 -5.77
N THR A 112 -6.38 -12.68 -7.05
CA THR A 112 -5.71 -13.77 -7.77
C THR A 112 -4.19 -13.60 -7.78
N LEU A 113 -3.70 -12.36 -7.99
CA LEU A 113 -2.27 -12.08 -7.89
C LEU A 113 -1.74 -12.32 -6.47
N TYR A 114 -2.46 -11.86 -5.45
CA TYR A 114 -2.05 -11.97 -4.05
C TYR A 114 -1.99 -13.41 -3.59
N ASP A 115 -2.99 -14.23 -3.92
CA ASP A 115 -2.97 -15.67 -3.67
C ASP A 115 -1.76 -16.34 -4.38
N ALA A 116 -1.49 -15.96 -5.63
CA ALA A 116 -0.39 -16.52 -6.42
C ALA A 116 1.02 -16.13 -5.93
N VAL A 117 1.15 -15.08 -5.11
CA VAL A 117 2.42 -14.74 -4.44
C VAL A 117 2.52 -15.30 -3.02
N GLY A 118 1.55 -16.11 -2.58
CA GLY A 118 1.51 -16.69 -1.25
C GLY A 118 0.92 -15.78 -0.17
N GLY A 119 0.19 -14.73 -0.57
CA GLY A 119 -0.59 -13.93 0.36
C GLY A 119 -1.80 -14.71 0.89
N GLU A 120 -2.10 -14.55 2.18
CA GLU A 120 -3.23 -15.23 2.82
C GLU A 120 -4.16 -14.21 3.50
N PRO A 121 -5.48 -14.28 3.27
CA PRO A 121 -6.43 -13.37 3.89
C PRO A 121 -6.55 -13.62 5.40
N GLN A 122 -6.44 -12.55 6.19
CA GLN A 122 -6.55 -12.61 7.65
C GLN A 122 -8.02 -12.58 8.11
N ARG A 123 -8.73 -13.70 7.94
CA ARG A 123 -10.20 -13.78 8.06
C ARG A 123 -10.76 -13.56 9.47
N GLU A 124 -9.95 -13.75 10.51
CA GLU A 124 -10.38 -13.55 11.90
C GLU A 124 -10.31 -12.07 12.33
N TRP A 125 -9.74 -11.20 11.49
CA TRP A 125 -9.51 -9.79 11.80
C TRP A 125 -10.40 -8.90 10.95
N THR A 126 -11.12 -7.99 11.61
CA THR A 126 -11.92 -6.95 10.94
C THR A 126 -11.23 -5.60 11.08
N THR A 127 -11.06 -4.89 9.97
CA THR A 127 -10.54 -3.52 10.00
C THR A 127 -11.61 -2.56 10.53
N TYR A 128 -11.33 -1.90 11.65
CA TYR A 128 -12.13 -0.78 12.16
C TYR A 128 -11.43 0.55 11.85
N ARG A 129 -12.22 1.59 11.57
CA ARG A 129 -11.71 2.94 11.34
C ARG A 129 -12.64 3.97 11.98
N VAL A 130 -12.06 4.91 12.71
CA VAL A 130 -12.71 6.15 13.14
C VAL A 130 -12.04 7.30 12.38
N SER A 131 -12.83 8.12 11.72
CA SER A 131 -12.33 9.21 10.87
C SER A 131 -13.29 10.39 10.85
N GLY A 132 -12.82 11.55 10.40
CA GLY A 132 -13.63 12.77 10.32
C GLY A 132 -14.11 13.25 11.70
N PRO A 133 -15.31 13.84 11.80
CA PRO A 133 -15.82 14.40 13.07
C PRO A 133 -15.83 13.41 14.24
N ARG A 134 -16.13 12.12 13.97
CA ARG A 134 -16.14 11.08 15.01
C ARG A 134 -14.78 10.85 15.67
N LEU A 135 -13.68 11.12 14.97
CA LEU A 135 -12.34 11.04 15.54
C LEU A 135 -12.11 12.14 16.57
N ALA A 136 -12.59 13.36 16.29
CA ALA A 136 -12.52 14.47 17.24
C ALA A 136 -13.40 14.19 18.47
N GLU A 137 -14.63 13.72 18.27
CA GLU A 137 -15.54 13.35 19.36
C GLU A 137 -14.92 12.26 20.29
N LEU A 138 -14.28 11.24 19.70
CA LEU A 138 -13.61 10.20 20.48
C LEU A 138 -12.44 10.74 21.30
N ALA A 139 -11.73 11.77 20.82
CA ALA A 139 -10.63 12.39 21.56
C ALA A 139 -11.11 13.15 22.81
N GLU A 140 -12.37 13.62 22.80
CA GLU A 140 -13.00 14.36 23.89
C GLU A 140 -13.69 13.47 24.92
N SER A 141 -13.90 12.18 24.63
CA SER A 141 -14.68 11.26 25.47
C SER A 141 -13.96 10.76 26.73
N ARG A 142 -13.20 11.64 27.40
CA ARG A 142 -12.47 11.35 28.64
C ARG A 142 -13.36 11.43 29.88
#